data_AF-A0A1G0LIC8-F1
#
_entry.id   AF-A0A1G0LIC8-F1
#
_cell.length_a   1.000
_cell.length_b   1.000
_cell.length_c   1.000
_cell.angle_alpha   90.00
_cell.angle_beta   90.00
_cell.angle_gamma   90.00
#
_symmetry.space_group_name_H-M   'P 1'
#
loop_
_entity.id
_entity.type
_entity.pdbx_description
1 polymer ?
#
loop_
_entity_poly.entity_id
_entity_poly.type
_entity_poly.pdbx_seq_one_letter_code
_entity_poly.pdbx_strand_id
1 'polypeptide(L)' 'MRIYFFNQETGVFQGEGFEDEKNLATLEGATTIAPPCYSQGEVPLFDETSRRWTLCRIQHREHVFSMQPRP' A
#
# COMPACT_ATOMS: atom_id res chain seq x y z
N MET A 1 -0.06 -12.04 -16.08
CA MET A 1 -0.88 -12.29 -14.87
C MET A 1 -1.09 -10.99 -14.11
N ARG A 2 -2.12 -10.89 -13.27
CA ARG A 2 -2.31 -9.70 -12.42
C ARG A 2 -1.23 -9.63 -11.35
N ILE A 3 -0.74 -8.44 -11.11
CA ILE A 3 0.22 -8.12 -10.06
C ILE A 3 -0.26 -6.90 -9.28
N TYR A 4 0.22 -6.79 -8.05
CA TYR A 4 -0.14 -5.77 -7.10
C TYR A 4 1.13 -5.10 -6.63
N PHE A 5 1.24 -3.80 -6.90
CA PHE A 5 2.39 -3.01 -6.55
C PHE A 5 2.28 -2.52 -5.11
N PHE A 6 3.40 -2.54 -4.41
CA PHE A 6 3.54 -1.98 -3.08
C PHE A 6 4.88 -1.26 -2.96
N ASN A 7 4.91 -0.24 -2.11
CA ASN A 7 6.14 0.47 -1.80
C ASN A 7 7.02 -0.40 -0.88
N GLN A 8 8.26 -0.70 -1.26
CA GLN A 8 9.14 -1.57 -0.46
C GLN A 8 9.57 -0.98 0.89
N GLU A 9 9.64 0.34 1.00
CA GLU A 9 10.02 1.01 2.24
C GLU A 9 8.89 1.00 3.27
N THR A 10 7.64 1.13 2.82
CA THR A 10 6.46 1.34 3.68
C THR A 10 5.43 0.22 3.63
N GLY A 11 5.54 -0.70 2.67
CA GLY A 11 4.56 -1.75 2.37
C GLY A 11 3.28 -1.26 1.67
N VAL A 12 3.08 0.05 1.49
CA VAL A 12 1.80 0.63 1.04
C VAL A 12 1.42 0.17 -0.36
N PHE A 13 0.18 -0.30 -0.55
CA PHE A 13 -0.38 -0.63 -1.85
C PHE A 13 -0.42 0.59 -2.79
N GLN A 14 0.09 0.42 -4.00
CA GLN A 14 0.20 1.48 -5.01
C GLN A 14 -0.72 1.27 -6.22
N GLY A 15 -1.27 0.07 -6.40
CA GLY A 15 -2.18 -0.25 -7.50
C GLY A 15 -1.98 -1.65 -8.06
N GLU A 16 -2.76 -1.97 -9.10
CA GLU A 16 -2.66 -3.24 -9.82
C GLU A 16 -2.14 -3.04 -11.25
N GLY A 17 -1.51 -4.08 -11.79
CA GLY A 17 -1.03 -4.13 -13.16
C GLY A 17 -1.01 -5.55 -13.71
N PHE A 18 -0.41 -5.71 -14.88
CA PHE A 18 -0.24 -7.00 -15.53
C PHE A 18 1.21 -7.20 -15.95
N GLU A 19 1.80 -8.32 -15.54
CA GLU A 19 3.17 -8.68 -15.90
C GLU A 19 3.29 -10.17 -16.25
N ASP A 20 4.36 -10.54 -16.95
CA ASP A 20 4.68 -11.93 -17.24
C ASP A 20 5.40 -12.61 -16.07
N GLU A 21 5.23 -13.93 -15.92
CA GLU A 21 5.87 -14.70 -14.86
C GLU A 21 7.40 -14.58 -14.88
N LYS A 22 7.99 -14.47 -16.08
CA LYS A 22 9.43 -14.35 -16.25
C LYS A 22 10.00 -13.04 -15.71
N ASN A 23 9.21 -11.96 -15.74
CA ASN A 23 9.63 -10.65 -15.26
C ASN A 23 9.38 -10.48 -13.77
N LEU A 24 8.41 -11.21 -13.19
CA LEU A 24 8.05 -11.09 -11.78
C LEU A 24 9.21 -11.45 -10.84
N ALA A 25 10.02 -12.46 -11.19
CA ALA A 25 11.15 -12.89 -10.37
C ALA A 25 12.19 -11.78 -10.13
N THR A 26 12.25 -10.80 -11.02
CA THR A 26 13.16 -9.64 -10.95
C THR A 26 12.43 -8.35 -10.55
N LEU A 27 11.11 -8.39 -10.39
CA LEU A 27 10.30 -7.21 -10.15
C LEU A 27 10.15 -6.98 -8.65
N GLU A 28 10.90 -6.00 -8.16
CA GLU A 28 10.84 -5.51 -6.80
C GLU A 28 9.57 -4.69 -6.55
N GLY A 29 9.01 -4.76 -5.34
CA GLY A 29 7.79 -4.01 -4.98
C GLY A 29 6.52 -4.50 -5.68
N ALA A 30 6.49 -5.75 -6.14
CA ALA A 30 5.32 -6.35 -6.75
C ALA A 30 5.02 -7.74 -6.19
N THR A 31 3.73 -8.08 -6.08
CA THR A 31 3.28 -9.39 -5.63
C THR A 31 2.10 -9.87 -6.47
N THR A 32 1.95 -11.19 -6.63
CA THR A 32 0.77 -11.81 -7.26
C THR A 32 -0.36 -12.05 -6.26
N ILE A 33 -0.11 -11.79 -4.97
CA ILE A 33 -1.09 -11.93 -3.91
C ILE A 33 -2.00 -10.71 -3.93
N ALA A 34 -3.30 -10.94 -4.09
CA ALA A 34 -4.27 -9.85 -4.08
C ALA A 34 -4.42 -9.22 -2.68
N PRO A 35 -4.54 -7.88 -2.59
CA PRO A 35 -4.90 -7.23 -1.35
C PRO A 35 -6.32 -7.66 -0.93
N PRO A 36 -6.60 -7.77 0.39
CA PRO A 36 -7.94 -8.01 0.89
C PRO A 36 -8.84 -6.81 0.57
N CYS A 37 -10.16 -6.99 0.66
CA CYS A 37 -11.08 -5.87 0.56
C CYS A 37 -10.80 -4.86 1.67
N TYR A 38 -10.67 -3.58 1.30
CA TYR A 38 -10.43 -2.47 2.22
C TYR A 38 -11.49 -1.39 1.99
N SER A 39 -11.88 -0.72 3.06
CA SER A 39 -12.84 0.38 3.05
C SER A 39 -12.13 1.73 3.01
N GLN A 40 -12.90 2.79 2.81
CA GLN A 40 -12.38 4.15 2.89
C GLN A 40 -11.73 4.41 4.26
N GLY A 41 -10.46 4.85 4.25
CA GLY A 41 -9.65 5.06 5.46
C GLY A 41 -8.83 3.85 5.89
N GLU A 42 -8.90 2.74 5.16
CA GLU A 42 -8.00 1.59 5.31
C GLU A 42 -6.99 1.57 4.15
N VAL A 43 -5.74 1.27 4.48
CA VAL A 43 -4.66 1.12 3.51
C VAL A 43 -4.07 -0.28 3.63
N PRO A 44 -4.05 -1.06 2.55
CA PRO A 44 -3.33 -2.33 2.52
C PRO A 44 -1.81 -2.08 2.56
N LEU A 45 -1.15 -2.76 3.48
CA LEU A 45 0.29 -2.82 3.64
C LEU A 45 0.75 -4.25 3.37
N PHE A 46 1.64 -4.45 2.40
CA PHE A 46 2.25 -5.73 2.14
C PHE A 46 3.46 -5.93 3.05
N ASP A 47 3.45 -7.01 3.82
CA ASP A 47 4.59 -7.46 4.60
C ASP A 47 5.37 -8.49 3.77
N GLU A 48 6.54 -8.10 3.28
CA GLU A 48 7.39 -8.96 2.44
C GLU A 48 7.91 -10.18 3.19
N THR A 49 8.16 -10.04 4.50
CA THR A 49 8.69 -11.11 5.35
C THR A 49 7.67 -12.24 5.51
N SER A 50 6.41 -11.91 5.74
CA SER A 50 5.29 -12.83 5.91
C SER A 50 4.57 -13.14 4.59
N ARG A 51 4.91 -12.42 3.52
CA ARG A 51 4.27 -12.42 2.19
C ARG A 51 2.75 -12.28 2.29
N ARG A 52 2.27 -11.32 3.08
CA ARG A 52 0.84 -11.12 3.35
C ARG A 52 0.47 -9.65 3.41
N TRP A 53 -0.76 -9.36 3.03
CA TRP A 53 -1.36 -8.04 3.21
C TRP A 53 -1.93 -7.89 4.62
N THR A 54 -1.70 -6.72 5.20
CA THR A 54 -2.29 -6.27 6.46
C THR A 54 -3.04 -4.97 6.19
N LEU A 55 -4.19 -4.76 6.84
CA LEU A 55 -4.93 -3.50 6.72
C LEU A 55 -4.53 -2.56 7.84
N CYS A 56 -4.04 -1.37 7.48
CA CYS A 56 -3.77 -0.31 8.42
C CYS A 56 -4.87 0.74 8.31
N ARG A 57 -5.51 1.07 9.43
CA ARG A 57 -6.52 2.12 9.49
C ARG A 57 -5.81 3.46 9.64
N ILE A 58 -5.97 4.34 8.67
CA ILE A 58 -5.57 5.73 8.81
C ILE A 58 -6.51 6.35 9.83
N GLN A 59 -6.06 6.46 11.08
CA GLN A 59 -6.70 7.34 12.04
C GLN A 59 -6.45 8.75 11.52
N HIS A 60 -7.50 9.39 11.01
CA HIS A 60 -7.47 10.79 10.61
C HIS A 60 -7.23 11.62 11.89
N ARG A 61 -5.97 11.75 12.29
CA ARG A 61 -5.60 12.69 13.33
C ARG A 61 -5.68 14.04 12.64
N GLU A 62 -6.81 14.72 12.83
CA GLU A 62 -6.99 16.12 12.46
C GLU A 62 -5.89 16.92 13.17
N HIS A 63 -4.73 17.04 12.54
CA HIS A 63 -3.72 17.99 12.95
C HIS A 63 -4.23 19.35 12.50
N VAL A 64 -4.97 19.95 13.43
CA VAL A 64 -5.26 21.37 13.59
C VAL A 64 -4.18 22.21 12.90
N PHE A 65 -4.42 22.59 11.64
CA PHE A 65 -3.80 23.77 11.05
C PHE A 65 -4.51 25.00 11.63
N SER A 66 -4.33 25.25 12.92
CA SER A 66 -4.51 26.58 13.49
C SER A 66 -3.31 27.42 13.09
N MET A 67 -3.25 27.83 11.82
CA MET A 67 -2.55 29.05 11.46
C MET A 67 -3.44 30.21 11.92
N GLN A 68 -3.25 30.62 13.17
CA GLN A 68 -3.79 31.90 13.64
C GLN A 68 -3.21 33.01 12.77
N PRO A 69 -4.02 33.94 12.24
CA PRO A 69 -3.48 35.19 11.71
C PRO A 69 -2.88 35.98 12.87
N ARG A 70 -1.57 36.24 12.83
CA ARG A 70 -0.93 37.16 13.77
C ARG A 70 -1.33 38.61 13.40
N PRO A 71 -1.59 39.48 14.39
CA PRO A 71 -1.90 40.90 14.19
C PRO A 71 -0.70 41.70 13.69
#